data_AF-A0A7L4HMH0-F1
#
_entry.id   AF-A0A7L4HMH0-F1
#
_cell.length_a   1.000
_cell.length_b   1.000
_cell.length_c   1.000
_cell.angle_alpha   90.00
_cell.angle_beta   90.00
_cell.angle_gamma   90.00
#
_symmetry.space_group_name_H-M   'P 1'
#
loop_
_entity.id
_entity.type
_entity.pdbx_description
1 polymer ?
#
loop_
_entity_poly.entity_id
_entity_poly.type
_entity_poly.pdbx_seq_one_letter_code
_entity_poly.pdbx_strand_id
1 'polypeptide(L)'
;TDIISVLQVRLVMKAHSFVRENVPRVLSSVKDKSSTVPIPRISQYLYFLFAPTLIYRDNYPRNRVIRWGYVATKFAQVSSAAF
;
A
#
# COMPACT_ATOMS: atom_id res chain seq x y z
N THR A 1 -6.68 -14.04 -18.77
CA THR A 1 -7.62 -13.01 -18.27
C THR A 1 -7.61 -12.93 -16.75
N ASP A 2 -7.27 -14.03 -16.07
CA ASP A 2 -7.30 -14.20 -14.62
C ASP A 2 -6.34 -13.29 -13.84
N ILE A 3 -5.10 -13.13 -14.33
CA ILE A 3 -4.11 -12.21 -13.72
C ILE A 3 -4.63 -10.77 -13.73
N ILE A 4 -5.24 -10.35 -14.84
CA ILE A 4 -5.76 -8.99 -14.99
C ILE A 4 -6.89 -8.76 -14.00
N SER A 5 -7.84 -9.70 -13.89
CA SER A 5 -8.96 -9.60 -12.94
C SER A 5 -8.48 -9.44 -11.49
N VAL A 6 -7.53 -10.26 -11.04
CA VAL A 6 -6.97 -10.18 -9.68
C VAL A 6 -6.28 -8.83 -9.43
N LEU A 7 -5.53 -8.33 -10.42
CA LEU A 7 -4.89 -7.02 -10.33
C LEU A 7 -5.92 -5.88 -10.27
N GLN A 8 -7.00 -5.96 -11.05
CA GLN A 8 -8.08 -4.96 -11.03
C GLN A 8 -8.75 -4.90 -9.66
N VAL A 9 -9.16 -6.04 -9.10
CA VAL A 9 -9.81 -6.06 -7.77
C VAL A 9 -8.85 -5.54 -6.70
N ARG A 10 -7.56 -5.93 -6.74
CA ARG A 10 -6.54 -5.42 -5.80
C ARG A 10 -6.39 -3.91 -5.89
N LEU A 11 -6.41 -3.33 -7.10
CA LEU A 11 -6.29 -1.88 -7.30
C LEU A 11 -7.51 -1.14 -6.74
N VAL A 12 -8.73 -1.63 -7.01
CA VAL A 12 -9.97 -1.04 -6.50
C VAL A 12 -10.01 -1.07 -4.98
N MET A 13 -9.64 -2.21 -4.36
CA MET A 13 -9.55 -2.31 -2.91
C MET A 13 -8.58 -1.29 -2.29
N LYS A 14 -7.40 -1.12 -2.90
CA LYS A 14 -6.39 -0.15 -2.45
C LYS A 14 -6.87 1.30 -2.63
N ALA A 15 -7.50 1.63 -3.75
CA ALA A 15 -8.07 2.95 -4.01
C ALA A 15 -9.15 3.29 -2.98
N HIS A 16 -10.06 2.35 -2.71
CA HIS A 16 -11.10 2.50 -1.68
C HIS A 16 -10.49 2.73 -0.30
N SER A 17 -9.47 1.94 0.10
CA SER A 17 -8.80 2.15 1.39
C SER A 17 -8.12 3.51 1.48
N PHE A 18 -7.51 4.00 0.39
CA PHE A 18 -6.84 5.30 0.37
C PHE A 18 -7.84 6.45 0.55
N VAL A 19 -8.96 6.42 -0.19
CA VAL A 19 -10.01 7.44 -0.07
C VAL A 19 -10.61 7.42 1.33
N ARG A 20 -10.98 6.24 1.85
CA ARG A 20 -11.60 6.10 3.18
C ARG A 20 -10.71 6.62 4.30
N GLU A 21 -9.40 6.47 4.20
CA GLU A 21 -8.46 6.94 5.22
C GLU A 21 -8.22 8.46 5.14
N ASN A 22 -8.22 9.03 3.93
CA ASN A 22 -7.93 10.45 3.73
C ASN A 22 -9.16 11.36 3.89
N VAL A 23 -10.35 10.90 3.51
CA VAL A 23 -11.60 11.68 3.61
C VAL A 23 -11.87 12.22 5.03
N PRO A 24 -11.86 11.41 6.11
CA PRO A 24 -12.11 11.93 7.45
C PRO A 24 -10.99 12.88 7.92
N ARG A 25 -9.74 12.68 7.47
CA ARG A 25 -8.60 13.53 7.82
C ARG A 25 -8.67 14.92 7.18
N VAL A 26 -9.11 14.98 5.93
CA VAL A 26 -9.37 16.26 5.25
C VAL A 26 -10.57 16.96 5.89
N LEU A 27 -11.64 16.23 6.19
CA LEU A 27 -12.84 16.78 6.84
C LEU A 27 -12.53 17.34 8.23
N SER A 28 -11.73 16.65 9.06
CA SER A 28 -11.30 17.16 10.36
C SER A 28 -10.40 18.39 10.20
N SER A 29 -9.46 18.38 9.25
CA SER A 29 -8.58 19.54 9.00
C SER A 29 -9.36 20.79 8.60
N VAL A 30 -10.42 20.65 7.80
CA VAL A 30 -11.30 21.77 7.41
C VAL A 30 -12.10 22.27 8.62
N LYS A 31 -12.61 21.36 9.45
CA LYS A 31 -13.36 21.70 10.67
C LYS A 31 -12.51 22.45 11.70
N ASP A 32 -11.26 22.03 11.87
CA ASP A 32 -10.35 22.59 12.88
C ASP A 32 -9.66 23.89 12.43
N LYS A 33 -9.98 24.42 11.22
CA LYS A 33 -9.31 25.57 10.58
C LYS A 33 -7.77 25.49 10.62
N SER A 34 -7.24 24.29 10.73
CA SER A 34 -5.81 24.02 10.75
C SER A 34 -5.28 24.18 9.34
N SER A 35 -4.31 25.08 9.14
CA SER A 35 -3.74 25.40 7.83
C SER A 35 -2.93 24.25 7.19
N THR A 36 -2.75 23.13 7.90
CA THR A 36 -2.00 21.97 7.39
C THR A 36 -2.97 20.85 7.04
N VAL A 37 -3.39 20.78 5.78
CA VAL A 37 -4.08 19.59 5.28
C VAL A 37 -3.08 18.43 5.32
N PRO A 38 -3.36 17.32 6.03
CA PRO A 38 -2.48 16.17 6.06
C PRO A 38 -2.59 15.42 4.73
N ILE A 39 -1.91 15.95 3.70
CA ILE A 39 -1.86 15.34 2.38
C ILE A 39 -0.79 14.24 2.40
N PRO A 40 -1.13 13.00 2.04
CA PRO A 40 -0.17 11.92 1.96
C PRO A 40 0.88 12.18 0.88
N ARG A 41 2.14 11.84 1.13
CA ARG A 41 3.20 11.98 0.13
C ARG A 41 3.01 10.93 -0.97
N ILE A 42 3.24 11.31 -2.23
CA ILE A 42 3.16 10.39 -3.38
C ILE A 42 4.09 9.18 -3.18
N SER A 43 5.25 9.36 -2.56
CA SER A 43 6.19 8.27 -2.24
C SER A 43 5.60 7.20 -1.32
N GLN A 44 4.77 7.59 -0.34
CA GLN A 44 4.08 6.67 0.56
C GLN A 44 2.95 5.93 -0.17
N TYR A 45 2.25 6.62 -1.07
CA TYR A 45 1.21 6.01 -1.91
C TYR A 45 1.79 4.96 -2.88
N LEU A 46 2.91 5.29 -3.54
CA LEU A 46 3.63 4.35 -4.39
C LEU A 46 4.12 3.14 -3.60
N TYR A 47 4.66 3.34 -2.40
CA TYR A 47 5.04 2.23 -1.53
C TYR A 47 3.84 1.34 -1.15
N PHE A 48 2.72 1.95 -0.78
CA PHE A 48 1.49 1.23 -0.45
C PHE A 48 0.97 0.39 -1.62
N LEU A 49 1.10 0.87 -2.86
CA LEU A 49 0.65 0.13 -4.05
C LEU A 49 1.33 -1.24 -4.16
N PHE A 50 2.64 -1.29 -3.90
CA PHE A 50 3.42 -2.53 -3.94
C PHE A 50 3.39 -3.32 -2.63
N ALA A 51 3.11 -2.68 -1.50
CA ALA A 51 3.00 -3.34 -0.22
C ALA A 51 1.95 -4.49 -0.27
N PRO A 52 2.22 -5.62 0.40
CA PRO A 52 1.30 -6.75 0.50
C PRO A 52 0.20 -6.49 1.54
N THR A 53 -0.38 -5.28 1.53
CA THR A 53 -1.44 -4.84 2.44
C THR A 53 -2.55 -4.14 1.67
N LEU A 54 -3.77 -4.20 2.20
CA LEU A 54 -4.94 -3.53 1.64
C LEU A 54 -5.32 -2.25 2.39
N ILE A 55 -4.72 -2.01 3.57
CA ILE A 55 -5.02 -0.87 4.43
C ILE A 55 -3.92 0.17 4.27
N TYR A 56 -4.27 1.39 3.85
CA TYR A 56 -3.37 2.54 3.74
C TYR A 56 -2.91 3.05 5.12
N ARG A 57 -1.61 3.35 5.28
CA ARG A 57 -0.99 4.00 6.46
C ARG A 57 0.18 4.88 6.00
N ASP A 58 0.42 5.99 6.67
CA ASP A 58 1.54 6.88 6.34
C ASP A 58 2.89 6.28 6.72
N ASN A 59 2.94 5.54 7.83
CA ASN A 59 4.16 4.90 8.32
C ASN A 59 3.91 3.41 8.57
N TYR A 60 4.50 2.56 7.72
CA TYR A 60 4.52 1.12 7.95
C TYR A 60 5.78 0.73 8.72
N PRO A 61 5.69 -0.28 9.61
CA PRO A 61 6.88 -0.86 10.23
C PRO A 61 7.80 -1.43 9.15
N ARG A 62 9.06 -1.01 9.16
CA ARG A 62 10.08 -1.42 8.19
C ARG A 62 11.17 -2.23 8.89
N ASN A 63 11.64 -3.28 8.23
CA ASN A 63 12.82 -4.01 8.68
C ASN A 63 14.07 -3.15 8.48
N ARG A 64 15.05 -3.30 9.38
CA ARG A 64 16.30 -2.52 9.35
C ARG A 64 17.18 -2.83 8.13
N VAL A 65 17.12 -4.07 7.64
CA VAL A 65 17.95 -4.57 6.53
C VAL A 65 17.13 -5.44 5.57
N ILE A 66 17.49 -5.42 4.29
CA ILE A 66 16.93 -6.30 3.26
C ILE A 66 17.77 -7.58 3.20
N ARG A 67 17.16 -8.73 3.54
CA ARG A 67 17.82 -10.04 3.49
C ARG A 67 17.68 -10.64 2.09
N TRP A 68 18.54 -10.26 1.16
CA TRP A 68 18.47 -10.70 -0.25
C TRP A 68 18.49 -12.22 -0.43
N GLY A 69 19.28 -12.95 0.36
CA GLY A 69 19.27 -14.41 0.33
C GLY A 69 17.88 -15.01 0.64
N TYR A 70 17.15 -14.42 1.59
CA TYR A 70 15.78 -14.86 1.92
C TYR A 70 14.79 -14.57 0.77
N VAL A 71 14.90 -13.40 0.14
CA VAL A 71 14.07 -13.02 -1.01
C VAL A 71 14.30 -13.99 -2.17
N ALA A 72 15.55 -14.31 -2.48
CA ALA A 72 15.91 -15.24 -3.55
C ALA A 72 15.34 -16.64 -3.28
N THR A 73 15.49 -17.18 -2.06
CA THR A 73 14.93 -18.49 -1.71
C THR A 73 13.40 -18.52 -1.80
N LYS A 74 12.71 -17.47 -1.35
CA LYS A 74 11.24 -17.39 -1.46
C LYS A 74 10.76 -17.25 -2.89
N PHE A 75 11.48 -16.50 -3.72
CA PHE A 75 11.17 -16.42 -5.14
C PHE A 75 11.34 -17.78 -5.83
N ALA A 76 12.43 -18.50 -5.54
CA ALA A 76 12.66 -19.86 -6.04
C ALA A 76 11.60 -20.87 -5.60
N GLN A 77 11.09 -20.76 -4.36
CA GLN A 77 9.98 -21.58 -3.88
C GLN A 77 8.69 -21.32 -4.66
N VAL A 78 8.36 -20.04 -4.93
CA VAL A 78 7.17 -19.68 -5.72
C VAL A 78 7.31 -20.15 -7.17
N SER A 79 8.48 -19.99 -7.79
CA SER A 79 8.70 -20.52 -9.14
C SER A 79 8.57 -22.04 -9.16
N SER A 80 9.19 -22.74 -8.20
CA SER A 80 9.11 -24.20 -8.12
C SER A 80 7.71 -24.73 -7.82
N ALA A 81 6.83 -23.94 -7.20
CA ALA A 81 5.43 -24.30 -6.98
C ALA A 81 4.53 -23.97 -8.19
N ALA A 82 5.00 -23.12 -9.10
CA ALA A 82 4.29 -22.72 -10.31
C ALA A 82 4.63 -23.60 -11.53
N PHE A 83 5.74 -24.35 -11.47
CA PHE A 83 6.12 -25.39 -12.43
C PHE A 83 5.67 -26.77 -11.92
#